data_AF-A0A842QYU3-F1
#
_entry.id   AF-A0A842QYU3-F1
#
_cell.length_a   1.000
_cell.length_b   1.000
_cell.length_c   1.000
_cell.angle_alpha   90.00
_cell.angle_beta   90.00
_cell.angle_gamma   90.00
#
_symmetry.space_group_name_H-M   'P 1'
#
loop_
_entity.id
_entity.type
_entity.pdbx_description
1 polymer ?
#
loop_
_entity_poly.entity_id
_entity_poly.type
_entity_poly.pdbx_seq_one_letter_code
_entity_poly.pdbx_strand_id
1 'polypeptide(L)'
;MDSLEILGEMPKPHDEIHQAEDPELQRELSSILMELMWNDPVEGQADPFVPSFRGPGIYTFNRSVVEDFLEDNHALRMIRAHESSRGGFSSIFNGKLLHVFSTEPYFGTVPQAFILRELGDGTISACDLDGKKRMDISP
;
A
#
# COMPACT_ATOMS: atom_id res chain seq x y z
N MET A 1 20.89 -3.35 -1.99
CA MET A 1 20.31 -2.18 -2.66
C MET A 1 19.34 -1.56 -1.67
N ASP A 2 19.29 -0.24 -1.57
CA ASP A 2 18.26 0.41 -0.74
C ASP A 2 16.88 0.05 -1.30
N SER A 3 15.93 -0.28 -0.42
CA SER A 3 14.59 -0.75 -0.80
C SER A 3 13.81 0.26 -1.64
N LEU A 4 14.12 1.56 -1.55
CA LEU A 4 13.49 2.59 -2.36
C LEU A 4 14.27 2.94 -3.64
N GLU A 5 15.58 2.72 -3.67
CA GLU A 5 16.42 2.98 -4.87
C GLU A 5 15.94 2.14 -6.05
N ILE A 6 15.64 0.86 -5.82
CA ILE A 6 15.16 -0.07 -6.86
C ILE A 6 13.82 0.38 -7.48
N LEU A 7 12.99 1.11 -6.73
CA LEU A 7 11.75 1.68 -7.27
C LEU A 7 12.03 2.81 -8.26
N GLY A 8 13.15 3.52 -8.07
CA GLY A 8 13.64 4.53 -8.99
C GLY A 8 14.21 3.94 -10.29
N GLU A 9 14.69 2.70 -10.25
CA GLU A 9 15.23 1.98 -11.40
C GLU A 9 14.14 1.36 -12.29
N MET A 10 12.91 1.21 -11.79
CA MET A 10 11.81 0.65 -12.58
C MET A 10 11.50 1.50 -13.82
N PRO A 11 11.61 0.93 -15.04
CA PRO A 11 11.23 1.60 -16.28
C PRO A 11 9.78 2.12 -16.23
N LYS A 12 9.55 3.23 -16.94
CA LYS A 12 8.23 3.86 -17.08
C LYS A 12 7.97 4.13 -18.57
N PRO A 13 6.86 3.62 -19.14
CA PRO A 13 5.79 2.87 -18.47
C PRO A 13 6.26 1.49 -17.95
N HIS A 14 5.63 1.00 -16.87
CA HIS A 14 6.10 -0.18 -16.14
C HIS A 14 6.06 -1.49 -16.94
N ASP A 15 5.33 -1.52 -18.06
CA ASP A 15 5.37 -2.61 -19.04
C ASP A 15 6.72 -2.71 -19.79
N GLU A 16 7.55 -1.66 -19.76
CA GLU A 16 8.91 -1.68 -20.32
C GLU A 16 9.90 -2.47 -19.48
N ILE A 17 9.54 -2.96 -18.28
CA ILE A 17 10.38 -3.92 -17.53
C ILE A 17 10.75 -5.11 -18.41
N HIS A 18 9.88 -5.52 -19.33
CA HIS A 18 10.15 -6.62 -20.25
C HIS A 18 11.27 -6.36 -21.26
N GLN A 19 11.70 -5.10 -21.40
CA GLN A 19 12.74 -4.65 -22.32
C GLN A 19 14.11 -4.52 -21.65
N ALA A 20 14.22 -4.75 -20.33
CA ALA A 20 15.51 -4.76 -19.64
C ALA A 20 16.44 -5.80 -20.28
N GLU A 21 17.66 -5.37 -20.64
CA GLU A 21 18.63 -6.23 -21.34
C GLU A 21 19.14 -7.37 -20.45
N ASP A 22 19.15 -7.17 -19.14
CA ASP A 22 19.53 -8.16 -18.15
C ASP A 22 18.31 -8.99 -17.70
N PRO A 23 18.25 -10.30 -18.03
CA PRO A 23 17.14 -11.16 -17.65
C PRO A 23 16.99 -11.39 -16.14
N GLU A 24 18.06 -11.22 -15.35
CA GLU A 24 17.99 -11.33 -13.90
C GLU A 24 17.31 -10.11 -13.29
N LEU A 25 17.78 -8.91 -13.67
CA LEU A 25 17.16 -7.64 -13.31
C LEU A 25 15.70 -7.58 -13.77
N GLN A 26 15.41 -8.02 -15.00
CA GLN A 26 14.04 -8.12 -15.52
C GLN A 26 13.13 -8.94 -14.59
N ARG A 27 13.62 -10.09 -14.11
CA ARG A 27 12.87 -10.99 -13.22
C ARG A 27 12.66 -10.35 -11.85
N GLU A 28 13.70 -9.74 -11.30
CA GLU A 28 13.66 -9.06 -10.01
C GLU A 28 12.65 -7.91 -10.03
N LEU A 29 12.77 -6.99 -10.99
CA LEU A 29 11.85 -5.86 -11.15
C LEU A 29 10.40 -6.32 -11.38
N SER A 30 10.20 -7.39 -12.17
CA SER A 30 8.86 -7.96 -12.37
C SER A 30 8.28 -8.52 -11.07
N SER A 31 9.09 -9.20 -10.26
CA SER A 31 8.66 -9.74 -8.96
C SER A 31 8.29 -8.61 -8.00
N ILE A 32 9.14 -7.59 -7.89
CA ILE A 32 8.91 -6.43 -7.02
C ILE A 32 7.64 -5.69 -7.44
N LEU A 33 7.44 -5.46 -8.74
CA LEU A 33 6.23 -4.81 -9.22
C LEU A 33 4.97 -5.62 -8.88
N MET A 34 5.02 -6.94 -9.07
CA MET A 34 3.91 -7.83 -8.70
C MET A 34 3.58 -7.75 -7.21
N GLU A 35 4.60 -7.80 -6.35
CA GLU A 35 4.43 -7.70 -4.91
C GLU A 35 3.92 -6.32 -4.47
N LEU A 36 4.44 -5.23 -5.05
CA LEU A 36 3.99 -3.86 -4.77
C LEU A 36 2.52 -3.65 -5.13
N MET A 37 2.06 -4.26 -6.23
CA MET A 37 0.68 -4.15 -6.70
C MET A 37 -0.30 -5.04 -5.92
N TRP A 38 0.14 -6.20 -5.46
CA TRP A 38 -0.78 -7.26 -5.04
C TRP A 38 -0.62 -7.77 -3.61
N ASN A 39 0.47 -7.47 -2.92
CA ASN A 39 0.60 -7.85 -1.51
C ASN A 39 -0.44 -7.10 -0.67
N ASP A 40 -0.93 -7.69 0.44
CA ASP A 40 -1.93 -7.05 1.33
C ASP A 40 -1.54 -7.14 2.81
N PRO A 41 -1.87 -6.11 3.63
CA PRO A 41 -1.68 -6.21 5.07
C PRO A 41 -2.70 -7.19 5.69
N VAL A 42 -2.30 -7.93 6.71
CA VAL A 42 -3.21 -8.75 7.54
C VAL A 42 -2.93 -8.54 9.03
N GLU A 43 -3.96 -8.12 9.76
CA GLU A 43 -3.90 -7.91 11.21
C GLU A 43 -3.97 -9.24 11.95
N GLY A 44 -3.15 -9.40 12.99
CA GLY A 44 -3.08 -10.63 13.79
C GLY A 44 -2.36 -11.81 13.11
N GLN A 45 -1.81 -11.62 11.90
CA GLN A 45 -0.95 -12.61 11.25
C GLN A 45 0.33 -12.82 12.07
N ALA A 46 0.66 -14.08 12.38
CA ALA A 46 1.83 -14.44 13.17
C ALA A 46 3.13 -14.23 12.39
N ASP A 47 3.23 -14.81 11.20
CA ASP A 47 4.44 -14.74 10.38
C ASP A 47 4.54 -13.39 9.64
N PRO A 48 5.76 -12.86 9.39
CA PRO A 48 5.95 -11.60 8.68
C PRO A 48 5.29 -11.59 7.30
N PHE A 49 5.50 -12.64 6.52
CA PHE A 49 4.93 -12.85 5.20
C PHE A 49 4.28 -14.23 5.09
N VAL A 50 3.10 -14.31 4.48
CA VAL A 50 2.36 -15.55 4.22
C VAL A 50 1.88 -15.55 2.77
N PRO A 51 1.90 -16.68 2.04
CA PRO A 51 1.35 -16.74 0.68
C PRO A 51 -0.10 -16.27 0.63
N SER A 52 -0.40 -15.38 -0.31
CA SER A 52 -1.71 -14.78 -0.47
C SER A 52 -2.63 -15.62 -1.34
N PHE A 53 -3.94 -15.54 -1.08
CA PHE A 53 -4.97 -16.11 -1.96
C PHE A 53 -4.99 -15.47 -3.35
N ARG A 54 -4.30 -14.34 -3.54
CA ARG A 54 -4.26 -13.62 -4.82
C ARG A 54 -3.47 -14.31 -5.91
N GLY A 55 -2.56 -15.21 -5.54
CA GLY A 55 -1.82 -16.03 -6.51
C GLY A 55 -0.36 -16.26 -6.13
N PRO A 56 0.36 -17.04 -6.95
CA PRO A 56 1.77 -17.35 -6.74
C PRO A 56 2.64 -16.09 -6.73
N GLY A 57 3.62 -16.04 -5.83
CA GLY A 57 4.54 -14.89 -5.71
C GLY A 57 3.90 -13.64 -5.07
N ILE A 58 2.69 -13.75 -4.54
CA ILE A 58 2.00 -12.66 -3.83
C ILE A 58 1.84 -13.08 -2.37
N TYR A 59 2.05 -12.14 -1.47
CA TYR A 59 2.07 -12.37 -0.03
C TYR A 59 1.13 -11.44 0.73
N THR A 60 0.68 -11.89 1.89
CA THR A 60 0.15 -11.02 2.93
C THR A 60 1.25 -10.69 3.92
N PHE A 61 1.29 -9.45 4.41
CA PHE A 61 2.29 -8.99 5.37
C PHE A 61 1.67 -8.50 6.67
N ASN A 62 2.38 -8.68 7.77
CA ASN A 62 1.91 -8.28 9.10
C ASN A 62 2.42 -6.88 9.50
N ARG A 63 2.17 -6.53 10.77
CA ARG A 63 2.59 -5.25 11.35
C ARG A 63 4.12 -5.05 11.37
N SER A 64 4.89 -6.09 11.71
CA SER A 64 6.35 -5.92 11.89
C SER A 64 7.02 -5.56 10.55
N VAL A 65 6.58 -6.18 9.46
CA VAL A 65 7.05 -5.82 8.11
C VAL A 65 6.86 -4.33 7.80
N VAL A 66 5.71 -3.77 8.16
CA VAL A 66 5.43 -2.34 7.94
C VAL A 66 6.30 -1.48 8.83
N GLU A 67 6.45 -1.85 10.11
CA GLU A 67 7.28 -1.09 11.05
C GLU A 67 8.75 -1.07 10.65
N ASP A 68 9.31 -2.23 10.30
CA ASP A 68 10.69 -2.38 9.82
C ASP A 68 10.92 -1.54 8.55
N PHE A 69 10.01 -1.66 7.55
CA PHE A 69 10.09 -0.87 6.32
C PHE A 69 10.06 0.64 6.58
N LEU A 70 9.21 1.10 7.49
CA LEU A 70 9.11 2.53 7.81
C LEU A 70 10.35 3.03 8.55
N GLU A 71 10.92 2.22 9.45
CA GLU A 71 12.15 2.53 10.17
C GLU A 71 13.34 2.66 9.21
N ASP A 72 13.54 1.66 8.35
CA ASP A 72 14.63 1.60 7.38
C ASP A 72 14.61 2.79 6.39
N ASN A 73 13.41 3.28 6.06
CA ASN A 73 13.22 4.35 5.10
C ASN A 73 12.94 5.73 5.73
N HIS A 74 13.07 5.84 7.05
CA HIS A 74 12.79 7.08 7.80
C HIS A 74 11.40 7.69 7.48
N ALA A 75 10.40 6.84 7.28
CA ALA A 75 9.06 7.20 6.91
C ALA A 75 8.10 7.14 8.11
N LEU A 76 7.09 8.00 8.12
CA LEU A 76 6.11 8.02 9.22
C LEU A 76 5.07 6.91 9.10
N ARG A 77 4.57 6.69 7.86
CA ARG A 77 3.45 5.80 7.54
C ARG A 77 3.50 5.33 6.09
N MET A 78 2.86 4.20 5.85
CA MET A 78 2.55 3.69 4.52
C MET A 78 1.10 4.07 4.15
N ILE A 79 0.87 4.51 2.92
CA ILE A 79 -0.47 4.80 2.40
C ILE A 79 -0.71 3.92 1.18
N ARG A 80 -1.85 3.22 1.12
CA ARG A 80 -2.18 2.31 0.02
C ARG A 80 -3.68 2.19 -0.26
N ALA A 81 -4.03 1.49 -1.33
CA ALA A 81 -5.40 1.20 -1.72
C ALA A 81 -5.64 -0.32 -1.91
N HIS A 82 -6.42 -0.72 -2.92
CA HIS A 82 -6.67 -2.09 -3.42
C HIS A 82 -7.85 -2.85 -2.78
N GLU A 83 -7.92 -2.91 -1.45
CA GLU A 83 -8.88 -3.80 -0.76
C GLU A 83 -10.24 -3.13 -0.50
N SER A 84 -11.25 -3.34 -1.36
CA SER A 84 -12.60 -2.79 -1.13
C SER A 84 -13.29 -3.34 0.13
N SER A 85 -12.88 -4.52 0.61
CA SER A 85 -13.36 -5.14 1.85
C SER A 85 -13.01 -4.35 3.11
N ARG A 86 -12.00 -3.47 3.04
CA ARG A 86 -11.61 -2.58 4.15
C ARG A 86 -12.44 -1.29 4.23
N GLY A 87 -13.41 -1.12 3.32
CA GLY A 87 -14.24 0.09 3.23
C GLY A 87 -13.53 1.24 2.51
N GLY A 88 -14.06 2.45 2.67
CA GLY A 88 -13.51 3.65 2.02
C GLY A 88 -12.22 4.17 2.66
N PHE A 89 -12.06 3.94 3.96
CA PHE A 89 -10.87 4.31 4.71
C PHE A 89 -10.68 3.37 5.89
N SER A 90 -9.44 2.97 6.14
CA SER A 90 -9.06 2.23 7.33
C SER A 90 -7.65 2.64 7.78
N SER A 91 -7.48 2.80 9.09
CA SER A 91 -6.19 3.06 9.72
C SER A 91 -5.83 1.83 10.56
N ILE A 92 -4.82 1.08 10.13
CA ILE A 92 -4.39 -0.15 10.81
C ILE A 92 -2.98 0.01 11.36
N PHE A 93 -2.55 -0.96 12.17
CA PHE A 93 -1.21 -0.97 12.78
C PHE A 93 -0.89 0.33 13.53
N ASN A 94 -1.84 0.79 14.35
CA ASN A 94 -1.72 2.04 15.13
C ASN A 94 -1.42 3.27 14.25
N GLY A 95 -2.02 3.35 13.06
CA GLY A 95 -1.83 4.46 12.14
C GLY A 95 -0.58 4.34 11.27
N LYS A 96 0.24 3.30 11.41
CA LYS A 96 1.41 3.08 10.54
C LYS A 96 1.05 2.74 9.11
N LEU A 97 -0.15 2.18 8.86
CA LEU A 97 -0.66 1.97 7.51
C LEU A 97 -2.07 2.54 7.37
N LEU A 98 -2.22 3.42 6.37
CA LEU A 98 -3.50 3.98 5.96
C LEU A 98 -3.95 3.33 4.66
N HIS A 99 -5.13 2.71 4.68
CA HIS A 99 -5.82 2.21 3.50
C HIS A 99 -6.88 3.23 3.08
N VAL A 100 -6.94 3.53 1.78
CA VAL A 100 -7.96 4.39 1.18
C VAL A 100 -8.57 3.75 -0.05
N PHE A 101 -9.88 3.92 -0.22
CA PHE A 101 -10.62 3.53 -1.41
C PHE A 101 -11.53 4.69 -1.83
N SER A 102 -11.33 5.17 -3.06
CA SER A 102 -11.94 6.43 -3.54
C SER A 102 -13.10 6.22 -4.53
N THR A 103 -13.67 5.01 -4.58
CA THR A 103 -14.81 4.68 -5.46
C THR A 103 -16.03 4.33 -4.61
N GLU A 104 -17.12 5.08 -4.80
CA GLU A 104 -18.42 4.84 -4.16
C GLU A 104 -19.59 5.00 -5.15
N PRO A 105 -20.70 4.27 -4.95
CA PRO A 105 -20.78 3.03 -4.19
C PRO A 105 -20.05 1.90 -4.95
N TYR A 106 -19.15 1.17 -4.30
CA TYR A 106 -18.45 0.05 -4.94
C TYR A 106 -19.11 -1.29 -4.61
N PHE A 107 -19.98 -1.76 -5.51
CA PHE A 107 -20.71 -3.04 -5.42
C PHE A 107 -21.31 -3.34 -4.03
N GLY A 108 -21.73 -2.30 -3.29
CA GLY A 108 -22.25 -2.43 -1.92
C GLY A 108 -21.22 -2.74 -0.83
N THR A 109 -19.96 -3.00 -1.18
CA THR A 109 -18.86 -3.23 -0.21
C THR A 109 -18.27 -1.93 0.33
N VAL A 110 -18.19 -0.90 -0.52
CA VAL A 110 -17.79 0.46 -0.11
C VAL A 110 -19.00 1.38 -0.31
N PRO A 111 -19.80 1.62 0.76
CA PRO A 111 -20.91 2.55 0.67
C PRO A 111 -20.44 4.00 0.61
N GLN A 112 -19.25 4.27 1.16
CA GLN A 112 -18.66 5.59 1.19
C GLN A 112 -17.16 5.55 0.92
N ALA A 113 -16.70 6.32 -0.05
CA ALA A 113 -15.34 6.51 -0.50
C ALA A 113 -14.68 7.66 0.25
N PHE A 114 -13.35 7.59 0.35
CA PHE A 114 -12.56 8.63 0.97
C PHE A 114 -11.43 9.11 0.05
N ILE A 115 -10.99 10.33 0.32
CA ILE A 115 -9.73 10.90 -0.14
C ILE A 115 -8.85 11.21 1.06
N LEU A 116 -7.54 11.15 0.87
CA LEU A 116 -6.56 11.55 1.86
C LEU A 116 -5.89 12.85 1.42
N ARG A 117 -5.73 13.77 2.36
CA ARG A 117 -4.98 15.01 2.18
C ARG A 117 -3.91 15.11 3.27
N GLU A 118 -2.66 15.16 2.84
CA GLU A 118 -1.55 15.48 3.75
C GLU A 118 -1.56 16.97 4.09
N LEU A 119 -1.40 17.26 5.37
CA LEU A 119 -1.22 18.59 5.94
C LEU A 119 0.27 18.82 6.17
N GLY A 120 0.71 20.08 6.17
CA GLY A 120 2.14 20.42 6.20
C GLY A 120 2.91 20.03 7.46
N ASP A 121 2.25 19.48 8.48
CA ASP A 121 2.84 18.97 9.73
C ASP A 121 2.93 17.44 9.77
N GLY A 122 2.64 16.75 8.66
CA GLY A 122 2.57 15.29 8.57
C GLY A 122 1.22 14.70 9.00
N THR A 123 0.28 15.52 9.46
CA THR A 123 -1.10 15.09 9.71
C THR A 123 -1.77 14.71 8.40
N ILE A 124 -2.57 13.63 8.39
CA ILE A 124 -3.42 13.27 7.23
C ILE A 124 -4.87 13.53 7.59
N SER A 125 -5.56 14.30 6.76
CA SER A 125 -7.01 14.44 6.80
C SER A 125 -7.65 13.45 5.84
N ALA A 126 -8.37 12.46 6.37
CA ALA A 126 -9.24 11.58 5.59
C ALA A 126 -10.65 12.19 5.51
N CYS A 127 -11.17 12.39 4.31
CA CYS A 127 -12.48 13.00 4.06
C CYS A 127 -13.31 12.13 3.13
N ASP A 128 -14.60 11.97 3.40
CA ASP A 128 -15.52 11.42 2.40
C ASP A 128 -15.73 12.41 1.23
N LEU A 129 -16.22 11.92 0.10
CA LEU A 129 -16.39 12.75 -1.11
C LEU A 129 -17.45 13.87 -0.92
N ASP A 130 -18.39 13.66 -0.01
CA ASP A 130 -19.44 14.61 0.36
C ASP A 130 -18.98 15.69 1.36
N GLY A 131 -17.80 15.53 1.99
CA GLY A 131 -17.32 16.42 3.04
C GLY A 131 -18.06 16.32 4.39
N LYS A 132 -18.87 15.28 4.60
CA LYS A 132 -19.67 15.06 5.81
C LYS A 132 -18.91 14.32 6.89
N LYS A 133 -17.96 13.46 6.51
CA LYS A 133 -17.11 12.71 7.42
C LYS A 133 -15.67 13.12 7.23
N ARG A 134 -15.03 13.47 8.34
CA ARG A 134 -13.62 13.81 8.38
C ARG A 134 -12.95 13.23 9.62
N MET A 135 -11.74 12.74 9.42
CA MET A 135 -10.87 12.22 10.46
C MET A 135 -9.46 12.78 10.22
N ASP A 136 -8.85 13.35 11.25
CA ASP A 136 -7.45 13.80 11.19
C ASP A 136 -6.57 12.77 11.93
N ILE A 137 -5.54 12.29 11.25
CA ILE A 137 -4.56 11.32 11.74
C ILE A 137 -3.25 12.04 11.95
N SER A 138 -2.87 12.25 13.20
CA SER A 138 -1.60 12.86 13.57
C SER A 138 -0.39 12.05 13.05
N PRO A 139 0.80 12.68 12.95
CA PRO A 139 2.04 12.02 12.59
C PRO A 139 2.36 10.77 13.43
#